data_AF-A0AAJ5BHL0-F1
#
_entry.id   AF-A0AAJ5BHL0-F1
#
_cell.length_a   1.000
_cell.length_b   1.000
_cell.length_c   1.000
_cell.angle_alpha   90.00
_cell.angle_beta   90.00
_cell.angle_gamma   90.00
#
_symmetry.space_group_name_H-M   'P 1'
#
loop_
_entity.id
_entity.type
_entity.pdbx_description
1 polymer ?
#
loop_
_entity_poly.entity_id
_entity_poly.type
_entity_poly.pdbx_seq_one_letter_code
_entity_poly.pdbx_strand_id
1 'polypeptide(L)'
;MDKYVEKINGYLHLLELINHDCDRVSDYYIVKLEDGKSLLDSINKYHKSLTESFPPEYWHPNLEIVNFDDVEVTAGRWFFEHEDLDSLHKNTRMSIMNGFYDMLFEIMDNFKVYRLITAPPIWYGSLYDEYIFESSYGNYLLHFSCTD
;
A
#
# COMPACT_ATOMS: atom_id res chain seq x y z
N MET A 1 11.43 -1.72 -15.24
CA MET A 1 10.43 -1.11 -14.34
C MET A 1 9.06 -1.51 -14.87
N ASP A 2 8.17 -1.98 -14.01
CA ASP A 2 6.89 -2.58 -14.43
C ASP A 2 5.89 -1.45 -14.78
N LYS A 3 5.51 -1.35 -16.05
CA LYS A 3 4.67 -0.26 -16.57
C LYS A 3 3.35 -0.11 -15.81
N TYR A 4 2.84 -1.19 -15.24
CA TYR A 4 1.57 -1.14 -14.52
C TYR A 4 1.75 -0.62 -13.09
N VAL A 5 2.85 -1.01 -12.43
CA VAL A 5 3.25 -0.46 -11.13
C VAL A 5 3.48 1.05 -11.26
N GLU A 6 4.14 1.51 -12.32
CA GLU A 6 4.33 2.94 -12.58
C GLU A 6 3.00 3.69 -12.75
N LYS A 7 2.05 3.12 -13.50
CA LYS A 7 0.71 3.71 -13.70
C LYS A 7 -0.03 3.87 -12.37
N ILE A 8 -0.03 2.85 -11.52
CA ILE A 8 -0.68 2.89 -10.20
C ILE A 8 0.03 3.89 -9.30
N ASN A 9 1.36 3.90 -9.27
CA ASN A 9 2.13 4.87 -8.49
C ASN A 9 1.89 6.30 -8.93
N GLY A 10 1.73 6.57 -10.24
CA GLY A 10 1.35 7.90 -10.72
C GLY A 10 -0.03 8.34 -10.21
N TYR A 11 -0.97 7.40 -10.07
CA TYR A 11 -2.29 7.67 -9.50
C TYR A 11 -2.23 7.90 -7.99
N LEU A 12 -1.51 7.04 -7.25
CA LEU A 12 -1.32 7.17 -5.81
C LEU A 12 -0.60 8.46 -5.45
N HIS A 13 0.43 8.84 -6.21
CA HIS A 13 1.17 10.08 -6.02
C HIS A 13 0.30 11.33 -6.21
N LEU A 14 -0.67 11.31 -7.15
CA LEU A 14 -1.62 12.41 -7.28
C LEU A 14 -2.47 12.58 -6.00
N LEU A 15 -2.93 11.48 -5.42
CA LEU A 15 -3.73 11.50 -4.19
C LEU A 15 -2.88 11.88 -2.97
N GLU A 16 -1.63 11.43 -2.92
CA GLU A 16 -0.63 11.82 -1.95
C GLU A 16 -0.43 13.34 -1.95
N LEU A 17 -0.17 13.95 -3.12
CA LEU A 17 0.04 15.38 -3.27
C LEU A 17 -1.15 16.23 -2.81
N ILE A 18 -2.38 15.73 -2.97
CA ILE A 18 -3.58 16.43 -2.50
C ILE A 18 -3.75 16.30 -0.98
N ASN A 19 -3.35 15.15 -0.41
CA ASN A 19 -3.42 14.92 1.04
C ASN A 19 -2.25 15.54 1.81
N HIS A 20 -1.22 16.03 1.12
CA HIS A 20 -0.07 16.70 1.69
C HIS A 20 -0.43 18.12 2.15
N ASP A 21 -1.01 18.24 3.34
CA ASP A 21 -1.16 19.53 4.03
C ASP A 21 0.15 19.90 4.76
N CYS A 22 0.33 21.17 5.15
CA CYS A 22 1.61 21.73 5.58
C CYS A 22 2.28 21.04 6.79
N ASP A 23 1.54 20.21 7.53
CA ASP A 23 2.00 19.49 8.74
C ASP A 23 1.85 17.97 8.62
N ARG A 24 1.60 17.41 7.42
CA ARG A 24 1.44 15.96 7.24
C ARG A 24 1.93 15.50 5.88
N VAL A 25 2.95 14.64 5.89
CA VAL A 25 3.50 14.04 4.67
C VAL A 25 2.88 12.67 4.48
N SER A 26 1.92 12.55 3.57
CA SER A 26 1.43 11.25 3.09
C SER A 26 2.45 10.60 2.14
N ASP A 27 2.54 9.28 2.15
CA ASP A 27 3.34 8.50 1.19
C ASP A 27 2.58 7.22 0.79
N TYR A 28 2.17 7.17 -0.49
CA TYR A 28 1.33 6.11 -1.04
C TYR A 28 2.02 5.47 -2.24
N TYR A 29 2.32 4.17 -2.17
CA TYR A 29 2.92 3.46 -3.30
C TYR A 29 2.57 1.98 -3.33
N ILE A 30 2.73 1.40 -4.51
CA ILE A 30 2.78 -0.04 -4.73
C ILE A 30 4.14 -0.43 -5.30
N VAL A 31 4.69 -1.54 -4.82
CA VAL A 31 5.94 -2.11 -5.29
C VAL A 31 5.77 -3.58 -5.58
N LYS A 32 6.41 -4.04 -6.66
CA LYS A 32 6.53 -5.48 -6.93
C LYS A 32 7.67 -6.04 -6.10
N LEU A 33 7.37 -7.01 -5.25
CA LEU A 33 8.36 -7.68 -4.42
C LEU A 33 9.23 -8.60 -5.28
N GLU A 34 10.49 -8.73 -4.90
CA GLU A 34 11.39 -9.70 -5.52
C GLU A 34 10.93 -11.13 -5.22
N ASP A 35 11.06 -12.02 -6.21
CA ASP A 35 10.72 -13.42 -6.05
C ASP A 35 11.60 -14.07 -4.96
N GLY A 36 10.94 -14.69 -3.99
CA GLY A 36 11.54 -15.40 -2.87
C GLY A 36 11.20 -16.88 -2.90
N LYS A 37 11.82 -17.65 -2.00
CA LYS A 37 11.43 -19.07 -1.79
C LYS A 37 10.06 -19.21 -1.15
N SER A 38 9.60 -18.15 -0.49
CA SER A 38 8.29 -18.00 0.13
C SER A 38 7.90 -16.52 0.13
N LEU A 39 6.61 -16.22 0.38
CA LEU A 39 6.13 -14.84 0.52
C LEU A 39 6.89 -14.08 1.62
N LEU A 40 7.17 -14.77 2.74
CA LEU A 40 7.95 -14.21 3.86
C LEU A 40 9.38 -13.87 3.44
N ASP A 41 10.02 -14.71 2.60
CA ASP A 41 11.34 -14.43 2.05
C ASP A 41 11.33 -13.19 1.16
N SER A 42 10.31 -13.02 0.31
CA SER A 42 10.11 -11.81 -0.50
C SER A 42 9.97 -10.55 0.37
N ILE A 43 9.18 -10.61 1.44
CA ILE A 43 9.00 -9.49 2.38
C ILE A 43 10.30 -9.16 3.11
N ASN A 44 11.04 -10.19 3.56
CA ASN A 44 12.31 -9.99 4.26
C ASN A 44 13.37 -9.34 3.36
N LYS A 45 13.41 -9.70 2.07
CA LYS A 45 14.27 -9.01 1.08
C LYS A 45 13.88 -7.55 0.93
N TYR A 46 12.59 -7.26 0.89
CA TYR A 46 12.09 -5.88 0.84
C TYR A 46 12.49 -5.07 2.09
N HIS A 47 12.27 -5.60 3.29
CA HIS A 47 12.71 -4.92 4.53
C HIS A 47 14.21 -4.67 4.55
N LYS A 48 15.01 -5.63 4.05
CA LYS A 48 16.46 -5.45 3.90
C LYS A 48 16.82 -4.34 2.90
N SER A 49 16.03 -4.14 1.86
CA SER A 49 16.27 -3.03 0.90
C SER A 49 15.95 -1.66 1.49
N LEU A 50 15.07 -1.57 2.49
CA LEU A 50 14.74 -0.31 3.16
C LEU A 50 15.85 0.17 4.11
N THR A 51 16.58 -0.75 4.74
CA THR A 51 17.65 -0.41 5.68
C THR A 51 18.68 -1.52 5.82
N GLU A 52 19.96 -1.14 5.77
CA GLU A 52 21.06 -2.04 6.11
C GLU A 52 21.23 -2.22 7.64
N SER A 53 20.60 -1.36 8.44
CA SER A 53 20.85 -1.24 9.87
C SER A 53 20.01 -2.20 10.73
N PHE A 54 18.87 -2.65 10.23
CA PHE A 54 17.95 -3.52 10.95
C PHE A 54 17.73 -4.83 10.19
N PRO A 55 18.22 -5.96 10.72
CA PRO A 55 18.00 -7.26 10.09
C PRO A 55 16.50 -7.57 9.95
N PRO A 56 16.05 -8.24 8.88
CA PRO A 56 14.64 -8.57 8.65
C PRO A 56 13.96 -9.29 9.83
N GLU A 57 14.73 -10.03 10.63
CA GLU A 57 14.27 -10.73 11.82
C GLU A 57 13.68 -9.80 12.89
N TYR A 58 14.08 -8.52 12.90
CA TYR A 58 13.58 -7.51 13.84
C TYR A 58 12.24 -6.91 13.45
N TRP A 59 11.78 -7.12 12.21
CA TRP A 59 10.52 -6.57 11.72
C TRP A 59 9.30 -7.42 12.12
N HIS A 60 9.56 -8.65 12.60
CA HIS A 60 8.57 -9.66 12.98
C HIS A 60 7.30 -9.65 12.08
N PRO A 61 7.45 -9.78 10.74
CA PRO A 61 6.32 -9.67 9.83
C PRO A 61 5.30 -10.78 10.10
N ASN A 62 4.06 -10.37 10.36
CA ASN A 62 2.91 -11.24 10.47
C ASN A 62 1.94 -10.94 9.32
N LEU A 63 1.39 -11.99 8.74
CA LEU A 63 0.47 -11.90 7.61
C LEU A 63 -0.90 -12.39 8.04
N GLU A 64 -1.87 -11.49 8.02
CA GLU A 64 -3.27 -11.81 8.27
C GLU A 64 -4.01 -11.88 6.93
N ILE A 65 -4.64 -13.02 6.62
CA ILE A 65 -5.47 -13.14 5.41
C ILE A 65 -6.71 -12.27 5.59
N VAL A 66 -6.95 -11.38 4.64
CA VAL A 66 -8.09 -10.46 4.64
C VAL A 66 -8.82 -10.52 3.30
N ASN A 67 -10.06 -10.02 3.28
CA ASN A 67 -10.80 -9.82 2.04
C ASN A 67 -10.40 -8.49 1.38
N PHE A 68 -10.65 -8.36 0.08
CA PHE A 68 -10.38 -7.12 -0.64
C PHE A 68 -11.17 -5.93 -0.09
N ASP A 69 -12.38 -6.15 0.45
CA ASP A 69 -13.19 -5.13 1.14
C ASP A 69 -12.41 -4.37 2.24
N ASP A 70 -11.44 -5.03 2.88
CA ASP A 70 -10.59 -4.40 3.90
C ASP A 70 -9.59 -3.40 3.29
N VAL A 71 -9.09 -3.69 2.08
CA VAL A 71 -8.29 -2.75 1.28
C VAL A 71 -9.17 -1.58 0.83
N GLU A 72 -10.41 -1.85 0.42
CA GLU A 72 -11.34 -0.81 -0.03
C GLU A 72 -11.63 0.22 1.07
N VAL A 73 -11.94 -0.26 2.28
CA VAL A 73 -12.20 0.58 3.45
C VAL A 73 -10.94 1.39 3.80
N THR A 74 -9.77 0.76 3.78
CA THR A 74 -8.51 1.40 4.15
C THR A 74 -8.08 2.44 3.12
N ALA A 75 -8.13 2.12 1.83
CA ALA A 75 -7.83 3.07 0.76
C ALA A 75 -8.82 4.25 0.79
N GLY A 76 -10.11 4.01 1.05
CA GLY A 76 -11.09 5.08 1.20
C GLY A 76 -10.75 6.03 2.36
N ARG A 77 -10.27 5.51 3.49
CA ARG A 77 -9.80 6.32 4.61
C ARG A 77 -8.61 7.20 4.23
N TRP A 78 -7.61 6.64 3.57
CA TRP A 78 -6.39 7.36 3.16
C TRP A 78 -6.62 8.37 2.04
N PHE A 79 -7.47 8.03 1.06
CA PHE A 79 -7.69 8.89 -0.10
C PHE A 79 -8.55 10.10 0.23
N PHE A 80 -9.51 9.98 1.15
CA PHE A 80 -10.44 11.05 1.51
C PHE A 80 -10.15 11.62 2.90
N GLU A 81 -8.88 11.63 3.29
CA GLU A 81 -8.47 12.20 4.58
C GLU A 81 -8.50 13.72 4.55
N HIS A 82 -8.04 14.35 3.46
CA HIS A 82 -8.09 15.80 3.29
C HIS A 82 -9.52 16.32 3.04
N GLU A 83 -9.85 17.48 3.61
CA GLU A 83 -11.20 18.08 3.55
C GLU A 83 -11.69 18.31 2.11
N ASP A 84 -10.80 18.76 1.21
CA ASP A 84 -11.13 18.95 -0.20
C ASP A 84 -11.52 17.64 -0.91
N LEU A 85 -10.93 16.51 -0.52
CA LEU A 85 -11.26 15.21 -1.09
C LEU A 85 -12.50 14.60 -0.42
N ASP A 86 -12.67 14.78 0.89
CA ASP A 86 -13.86 14.28 1.59
C ASP A 86 -15.14 15.03 1.18
N SER A 87 -15.02 16.32 0.88
CA SER A 87 -16.12 17.18 0.43
C SER A 87 -16.59 16.92 -1.01
N LEU A 88 -15.86 16.09 -1.77
CA LEU A 88 -16.26 15.69 -3.11
C LEU A 88 -17.62 14.97 -3.10
N HIS A 89 -18.40 15.21 -4.15
CA HIS A 89 -19.65 14.46 -4.36
C HIS A 89 -19.40 12.96 -4.36
N LYS A 90 -20.35 12.21 -3.77
CA LYS A 90 -20.28 10.74 -3.64
C LYS A 90 -19.93 10.04 -4.96
N ASN A 91 -20.49 10.47 -6.08
CA ASN A 91 -20.20 9.87 -7.39
C ASN A 91 -18.73 10.04 -7.79
N THR A 92 -18.14 11.21 -7.54
CA THR A 92 -16.73 11.48 -7.79
C THR A 92 -15.84 10.61 -6.91
N ARG A 93 -16.17 10.48 -5.62
CA ARG A 93 -15.45 9.59 -4.69
C ARG A 93 -15.49 8.15 -5.16
N MET A 94 -16.66 7.67 -5.59
CA MET A 94 -16.79 6.33 -6.18
C MET A 94 -15.97 6.18 -7.46
N SER A 95 -15.91 7.18 -8.33
CA SER A 95 -15.08 7.14 -9.54
C SER A 95 -13.58 7.08 -9.23
N ILE A 96 -13.13 7.79 -8.20
CA ILE A 96 -11.74 7.72 -7.70
C ILE A 96 -11.44 6.29 -7.23
N MET A 97 -12.24 5.75 -6.32
CA MET A 97 -12.05 4.38 -5.82
C MET A 97 -12.08 3.34 -6.94
N ASN A 98 -13.07 3.41 -7.84
CA ASN A 98 -13.18 2.48 -8.97
C ASN A 98 -11.97 2.56 -9.89
N GLY A 99 -11.46 3.77 -10.17
CA GLY A 99 -10.26 3.94 -10.99
C GLY A 99 -9.02 3.29 -10.37
N PHE A 100 -8.87 3.39 -9.05
CA PHE A 100 -7.82 2.68 -8.31
C PHE A 100 -7.98 1.16 -8.42
N TYR A 101 -9.19 0.65 -8.20
CA TYR A 101 -9.48 -0.79 -8.25
C TYR A 101 -9.30 -1.37 -9.64
N ASP A 102 -9.78 -0.69 -10.68
CA ASP A 102 -9.62 -1.12 -12.07
C ASP A 102 -8.14 -1.32 -12.42
N MET A 103 -7.26 -0.46 -11.92
CA MET A 103 -5.82 -0.61 -12.12
C MET A 103 -5.20 -1.74 -11.29
N LEU A 104 -5.67 -1.98 -10.05
CA LEU A 104 -5.22 -3.12 -9.24
C LEU A 104 -5.65 -4.45 -9.88
N PHE A 105 -6.90 -4.57 -10.31
CA PHE A 105 -7.42 -5.78 -10.95
C PHE A 105 -6.77 -6.03 -12.33
N GLU A 106 -6.26 -4.99 -13.01
CA GLU A 106 -5.49 -5.14 -14.25
C GLU A 106 -4.16 -5.90 -14.04
N ILE A 107 -3.57 -5.82 -12.84
CA ILE A 107 -2.29 -6.48 -12.50
C ILE A 107 -2.40 -7.70 -11.59
N MET A 108 -3.56 -7.91 -10.99
CA MET A 108 -3.81 -8.99 -10.04
C MET A 108 -4.98 -9.83 -10.53
N ASP A 109 -4.68 -10.89 -11.28
CA ASP A 109 -5.67 -11.94 -11.56
C ASP A 109 -5.55 -13.05 -10.50
N ASN A 110 -6.70 -13.49 -9.97
CA ASN A 110 -6.82 -14.56 -8.99
C ASN A 110 -5.85 -14.44 -7.80
N PHE A 111 -5.95 -13.35 -7.04
CA PHE A 111 -5.03 -13.04 -5.94
C PHE A 111 -5.59 -13.35 -4.55
N LYS A 112 -4.68 -13.49 -3.58
CA LYS A 112 -4.96 -13.42 -2.15
C LYS A 112 -4.45 -12.11 -1.58
N VAL A 113 -5.17 -11.58 -0.60
CA VAL A 113 -4.78 -10.36 0.12
C VAL A 113 -4.35 -10.73 1.53
N TYR A 114 -3.23 -10.16 1.94
CA TYR A 114 -2.75 -10.24 3.31
C TYR A 114 -2.56 -8.83 3.85
N ARG A 115 -3.07 -8.54 5.04
CA ARG A 115 -2.61 -7.38 5.81
C ARG A 115 -1.25 -7.72 6.39
N LEU A 116 -0.26 -6.85 6.15
CA LEU A 116 1.08 -6.97 6.70
C LEU A 116 1.15 -6.21 8.02
N ILE A 117 1.44 -6.92 9.10
CA ILE A 117 1.63 -6.37 10.43
C ILE A 117 3.10 -6.52 10.78
N THR A 118 3.79 -5.41 11.01
CA THR A 118 5.19 -5.40 11.46
C THR A 118 5.27 -5.00 12.92
N ALA A 119 6.15 -5.65 13.68
CA ALA A 119 6.34 -5.40 15.10
C ALA A 119 7.83 -5.49 15.46
N PRO A 120 8.36 -4.64 16.37
CA PRO A 120 7.74 -3.43 16.87
C PRO A 120 7.58 -2.40 15.74
N PRO A 121 6.60 -1.48 15.79
CA PRO A 121 6.47 -0.41 14.81
C PRO A 121 7.73 0.46 14.89
N ILE A 122 8.66 0.28 13.95
CA ILE A 122 9.93 1.04 13.91
C ILE A 122 9.63 2.54 13.73
N TRP A 123 8.50 2.85 13.09
CA TRP A 123 7.99 4.19 12.87
C TRP A 123 7.16 4.68 14.06
N TYR A 124 7.82 5.04 15.16
CA TYR A 124 7.18 5.57 16.37
C TYR A 124 6.43 6.92 16.18
N GLY A 125 6.30 7.42 14.93
CA GLY A 125 5.58 8.64 14.59
C GLY A 125 4.89 8.59 13.22
N SER A 126 4.64 7.40 12.68
CA SER A 126 3.97 7.26 11.38
C SER A 126 2.77 6.33 11.51
N LEU A 127 1.61 6.78 11.03
CA LEU A 127 0.49 5.88 10.78
C LEU A 127 0.76 5.21 9.45
N TYR A 128 0.57 3.89 9.38
CA TYR A 128 0.73 3.16 8.13
C TYR A 128 -0.20 1.95 8.06
N ASP A 129 -0.58 1.58 6.86
CA ASP A 129 -1.25 0.33 6.54
C ASP A 129 -0.55 -0.30 5.33
N GLU A 130 -0.24 -1.58 5.44
CA GLU A 130 0.43 -2.34 4.38
C GLU A 130 -0.37 -3.58 4.01
N TYR A 131 -0.46 -3.82 2.71
CA TYR A 131 -1.15 -4.97 2.14
C TYR A 131 -0.25 -5.69 1.14
N ILE A 132 -0.25 -7.02 1.20
CA ILE A 132 0.42 -7.89 0.26
C ILE A 132 -0.61 -8.57 -0.62
N PHE A 133 -0.42 -8.47 -1.92
CA PHE A 133 -1.18 -9.19 -2.93
C PHE A 133 -0.34 -10.33 -3.48
N GLU A 134 -0.70 -11.57 -3.15
CA GLU A 134 -0.11 -12.77 -3.74
C GLU A 134 -0.92 -13.13 -4.99
N SER A 135 -0.35 -12.96 -6.17
CA SER A 135 -1.01 -13.21 -7.46
C SER A 135 -0.19 -14.11 -8.36
N SER A 136 -0.81 -14.60 -9.44
CA SER A 136 -0.12 -15.37 -10.49
C SER A 136 0.99 -14.58 -11.21
N TYR A 137 0.93 -13.24 -11.18
CA TYR A 137 1.90 -12.35 -11.83
C TYR A 137 3.04 -11.90 -10.91
N GLY A 138 3.02 -12.35 -9.65
CA GLY A 138 3.99 -12.03 -8.62
C GLY A 138 3.34 -11.47 -7.36
N ASN A 139 4.20 -11.09 -6.41
CA ASN A 139 3.80 -10.52 -5.14
C ASN A 139 3.94 -9.00 -5.19
N TYR A 140 2.94 -8.28 -4.71
CA TYR A 140 2.95 -6.82 -4.66
C TYR A 140 2.69 -6.35 -3.24
N LEU A 141 3.38 -5.29 -2.82
CA LEU A 141 3.16 -4.60 -1.56
C LEU A 141 2.56 -3.23 -1.85
N LEU A 142 1.37 -2.98 -1.31
CA LEU A 142 0.72 -1.67 -1.27
C LEU A 142 0.97 -1.06 0.11
N HIS A 143 1.48 0.15 0.11
CA HIS A 143 1.82 0.90 1.30
C HIS A 143 1.03 2.21 1.31
N PHE A 144 0.42 2.48 2.45
CA PHE A 144 -0.09 3.79 2.80
C PHE A 144 0.58 4.22 4.10
N SER A 145 1.14 5.42 4.13
CA SER A 145 1.56 6.02 5.39
C SER A 145 1.37 7.52 5.41
N CYS A 146 1.48 8.07 6.61
CA CYS A 146 1.75 9.47 6.80
C CYS A 146 2.72 9.67 7.97
N THR A 147 3.48 10.75 7.92
CA THR A 147 4.29 11.23 9.02
C THR A 147 3.89 12.66 9.39
N ASP A 148 3.88 12.95 10.69
CA ASP A 148 3.82 14.32 11.23
C ASP A 148 5.15 15.07 10.99
#